data_AF-A0A6A7ZHP8-F1
#
_entry.id   AF-A0A6A7ZHP8-F1
#
_cell.length_a   1.000
_cell.length_b   1.000
_cell.length_c   1.000
_cell.angle_alpha   90.00
_cell.angle_beta   90.00
_cell.angle_gamma   90.00
#
_symmetry.space_group_name_H-M   'P 1'
#
loop_
_entity.id
_entity.type
_entity.pdbx_description
1 polymer ?
#
loop_
_entity_poly.entity_id
_entity_poly.type
_entity_poly.pdbx_seq_one_letter_code
_entity_poly.pdbx_strand_id
1 'polypeptide(L)' 'MFDRGLTSHFDELDIFVSRKVNDPASIQSLINKTGRAIVPKRLFERPHPHFLRWHRDNCFKH' A
#
# COMPACT_ATOMS: atom_id res chain seq x y z
N MET A 1 -5.39 -7.38 -2.85
CA MET A 1 -4.32 -6.77 -3.68
C MET A 1 -3.00 -6.73 -2.94
N PHE A 2 -2.98 -6.24 -1.70
CA PHE A 2 -1.81 -6.18 -0.82
C PHE A 2 -1.14 -7.55 -0.60
N ASP A 3 -1.89 -8.58 -0.22
CA ASP A 3 -1.35 -9.93 0.03
C ASP A 3 -0.73 -10.56 -1.22
N ARG A 4 -1.17 -10.13 -2.41
CA ARG A 4 -0.67 -10.62 -3.71
C ARG A 4 0.48 -9.77 -4.26
N GLY A 5 0.92 -8.77 -3.51
CA GLY A 5 1.99 -7.86 -3.91
C GLY A 5 1.60 -6.84 -4.97
N LEU A 6 0.30 -6.67 -5.27
CA LEU A 6 -0.18 -5.73 -6.28
C LEU A 6 -0.33 -4.31 -5.75
N THR A 7 -0.39 -4.15 -4.43
CA THR A 7 -0.31 -2.85 -3.76
C THR A 7 0.66 -2.93 -2.57
N SER A 8 1.29 -1.81 -2.21
CA SER A 8 2.10 -1.69 -1.00
C SER A 8 2.02 -0.27 -0.43
N HIS A 9 2.70 -0.02 0.68
CA HIS A 9 2.72 1.27 1.38
C HIS A 9 4.14 1.76 1.61
N PHE A 10 4.42 3.04 1.32
CA PHE A 10 5.67 3.71 1.71
C PHE A 10 5.61 4.28 3.13
N ASP A 11 6.71 4.84 3.60
CA ASP A 11 6.90 5.21 5.01
C ASP A 11 5.92 6.33 5.46
N GLU A 12 5.40 7.13 4.54
CA GLU A 12 4.32 8.12 4.79
C GLU A 12 2.90 7.57 4.55
N LEU A 13 2.76 6.23 4.45
CA LEU A 13 1.51 5.52 4.20
C LEU A 13 0.90 5.78 2.80
N ASP A 14 1.69 6.29 1.86
CA ASP A 14 1.28 6.40 0.45
C ASP A 14 1.05 5.01 -0.13
N ILE A 15 -0.08 4.83 -0.81
CA ILE A 15 -0.47 3.57 -1.45
C ILE A 15 0.16 3.53 -2.84
N PHE A 16 0.99 2.51 -3.07
CA PHE A 16 1.57 2.24 -4.38
C PHE A 16 0.85 1.08 -5.05
N VAL A 17 0.63 1.22 -6.36
CA VAL A 17 0.05 0.20 -7.23
C VAL A 17 1.16 -0.38 -8.10
N SER A 18 1.25 -1.71 -8.12
CA SER A 18 2.19 -2.45 -8.97
C SER A 18 1.89 -2.21 -10.45
N ARG A 19 2.93 -2.11 -11.28
CA ARG A 19 2.81 -2.09 -12.75
C ARG A 19 2.27 -3.40 -13.33
N LYS A 20 2.26 -4.48 -12.54
CA LYS A 20 1.70 -5.78 -12.94
C LYS A 20 0.19 -5.87 -12.77
N VAL A 21 -0.47 -4.78 -12.38
CA VAL A 21 -1.92 -4.67 -12.38
C VAL A 21 -2.41 -4.48 -13.82
N ASN A 22 -3.40 -5.28 -14.23
CA ASN A 22 -3.93 -5.25 -15.59
C ASN A 22 -4.74 -3.98 -15.89
N ASP A 23 -5.44 -3.44 -14.90
CA ASP A 23 -6.23 -2.20 -15.02
C ASP A 23 -5.89 -1.22 -13.88
N PRO A 24 -4.84 -0.39 -14.05
CA PRO A 24 -4.45 0.59 -13.06
C PRO A 24 -5.54 1.63 -12.77
N ALA A 25 -6.37 1.99 -13.75
CA ALA A 25 -7.40 3.01 -13.61
C ALA A 25 -8.51 2.54 -12.67
N SER A 26 -8.95 1.28 -12.82
CA SER A 26 -9.91 0.67 -11.90
C SER A 26 -9.36 0.51 -10.49
N ILE A 27 -8.07 0.24 -10.32
CA ILE A 27 -7.48 0.21 -8.96
C ILE A 27 -7.39 1.62 -8.38
N GLN A 28 -6.99 2.60 -9.19
CA GLN A 28 -6.88 3.98 -8.73
C GLN A 28 -8.22 4.56 -8.29
N SER A 29 -9.33 4.15 -8.91
CA SER A 29 -10.68 4.59 -8.52
C SER A 29 -11.14 4.01 -7.16
N LEU A 30 -10.56 2.89 -6.73
CA LEU A 30 -10.79 2.31 -5.39
C LEU A 30 -9.97 2.98 -4.29
N ILE A 31 -8.91 3.70 -4.66
CA ILE A 31 -8.06 4.41 -3.72
C ILE A 31 -8.73 5.75 -3.38
N ASN A 32 -8.74 6.09 -2.09
CA ASN A 32 -9.28 7.38 -1.66
C ASN A 32 -8.49 8.55 -2.30
N LYS A 33 -9.10 9.73 -2.36
CA LYS A 33 -8.54 10.90 -3.07
C LYS A 33 -7.14 11.33 -2.62
N THR A 34 -6.73 10.99 -1.39
CA THR A 34 -5.41 11.38 -0.87
C THR A 34 -4.30 10.43 -1.33
N GLY A 35 -4.64 9.25 -1.85
CA GLY A 35 -3.64 8.24 -2.20
C GLY A 35 -2.96 7.59 -0.99
N ARG A 36 -3.40 7.89 0.24
CA ARG A 36 -2.77 7.41 1.49
C ARG A 36 -3.66 6.44 2.25
N ALA A 37 -3.07 5.53 2.99
CA ALA A 37 -3.82 4.65 3.87
C ALA A 37 -4.49 5.46 4.99
N ILE A 38 -5.77 5.18 5.22
CA ILE A 38 -6.48 5.70 6.39
C ILE A 38 -6.09 4.81 7.57
N VAL A 39 -5.36 5.38 8.52
CA VAL A 39 -4.84 4.64 9.68
C VAL A 39 -5.51 5.08 10.99
N PRO A 40 -5.53 4.22 12.01
CA PRO A 40 -6.02 4.59 13.33
C PRO A 40 -5.28 5.78 13.92
N LYS A 41 -5.98 6.55 14.77
CA LYS A 41 -5.40 7.74 15.42
C LYS A 41 -4.23 7.38 16.32
N ARG A 42 -4.34 6.29 17.09
CA ARG A 42 -3.33 5.86 18.05
C ARG A 42 -2.15 5.22 17.31
N LEU A 43 -0.94 5.65 17.64
CA LEU A 43 0.28 5.24 16.94
C LEU A 43 0.52 3.72 17.00
N PHE A 44 0.24 3.08 18.13
CA PHE A 44 0.45 1.64 18.31
C PHE A 44 -0.55 0.77 17.52
N GLU A 45 -1.65 1.34 17.04
CA GLU A 45 -2.64 0.66 16.19
C GLU A 45 -2.28 0.81 14.70
N ARG A 46 -1.27 1.63 14.36
CA ARG A 46 -0.83 1.83 12.97
C ARG A 46 0.08 0.68 12.52
N PRO A 47 0.16 0.42 11.20
CA PRO A 47 1.11 -0.53 10.67
C PRO A 47 2.54 -0.14 11.06
N HIS A 48 3.30 -1.08 11.61
CA HIS A 48 4.67 -0.81 12.01
C HIS A 48 5.55 -0.64 10.75
N PRO A 49 6.38 0.43 10.66
CA PRO A 49 7.17 0.72 9.46
C PRO A 49 8.08 -0.44 9.02
N HIS A 50 8.62 -1.20 9.99
CA HIS A 50 9.46 -2.36 9.70
C HIS A 50 8.74 -3.43 8.87
N PHE A 51 7.47 -3.71 9.16
CA PHE A 51 6.71 -4.72 8.41
C PHE A 51 6.27 -4.20 7.04
N LEU A 52 5.99 -2.90 6.92
CA LEU A 52 5.74 -2.28 5.62
C LEU A 52 6.98 -2.35 4.72
N ARG A 53 8.16 -2.08 5.27
CA ARG A 53 9.44 -2.24 4.54
C ARG A 53 9.65 -3.68 4.11
N TRP A 54 9.49 -4.64 5.02
CA TRP A 54 9.63 -6.05 4.67
C TRP A 54 8.67 -6.46 3.54
N HIS A 55 7.41 -6.02 3.59
CA HIS A 55 6.44 -6.29 2.52
C HIS A 55 6.88 -5.70 1.18
N ARG A 56 7.38 -4.45 1.16
CA ARG A 56 7.93 -3.83 -0.06
C ARG A 56 9.08 -4.64 -0.65
N ASP A 57 9.98 -5.14 0.20
CA ASP A 57 11.19 -5.81 -0.27
C ASP A 57 10.94 -7.27 -0.69
N ASN A 58 9.91 -7.93 -0.13
CA ASN A 58 9.71 -9.38 -0.28
C ASN A 58 8.44 -9.77 -1.03
N CYS A 59 7.36 -8.97 -0.91
CA CYS A 59 6.05 -9.30 -1.47
C CYS A 59 5.69 -8.41 -2.66
N PHE A 60 6.06 -7.13 -2.61
CA PHE A 60 5.63 -6.17 -3.62
C PHE A 60 6.20 -6.50 -5.00
N LYS A 61 5.33 -6.45 -6.00
CA LYS A 61 5.69 -6.73 -7.38
C LYS A 61 6.00 -5.40 -8.07
N HIS A 62 7.26 -5.14 -8.35
CA HIS A 62 7.69 -3.99 -9.15
C HIS A 62 7.18 -4.03 -10.59
#